data_AF-A0A9D8Q707-F1
#
_entry.id   AF-A0A9D8Q707-F1
#
_cell.length_a   1.000
_cell.length_b   1.000
_cell.length_c   1.000
_cell.angle_alpha   90.00
_cell.angle_beta   90.00
_cell.angle_gamma   90.00
#
_symmetry.space_group_name_H-M   'P 1'
#
loop_
_entity.id
_entity.type
_entity.pdbx_description
1 polymer ?
#
loop_
_entity_poly.entity_id
_entity_poly.type
_entity_poly.pdbx_seq_one_letter_code
_entity_poly.pdbx_strand_id
1 'polypeptide(L)' 'MEVGETQAGLVARRAGERFFTFISAASAFDRLEGERFATPGAAERAARLLVAPRRQGQTRLAA' A
#
# COMPACT_ATOMS: atom_id res chain seq x y z
N MET A 1 -1.35 6.82 23.98
CA MET A 1 -1.46 7.32 22.60
C MET A 1 -1.92 6.15 21.77
N GLU A 2 -3.23 6.04 21.56
CA GLU A 2 -3.85 4.96 20.79
C GLU A 2 -3.84 5.36 19.32
N VAL A 3 -3.07 4.61 18.50
CA VAL A 3 -3.09 4.73 17.04
C VAL A 3 -4.09 3.69 16.56
N GLY A 4 -5.30 4.17 16.25
CA GLY A 4 -6.37 3.36 15.72
C GLY A 4 -6.01 2.71 14.38
N GLU A 5 -6.33 1.42 14.28
CA GLU A 5 -6.91 0.79 13.09
C GLU A 5 -6.26 1.08 11.73
N THR A 6 -5.29 0.22 11.36
CA THR A 6 -4.85 -0.07 9.97
C THR A 6 -4.43 1.16 9.15
N GLN A 7 -3.40 1.85 9.60
CA GLN A 7 -2.69 2.82 8.77
C GLN A 7 -1.46 2.13 8.15
N ALA A 8 -1.54 1.88 6.84
CA ALA A 8 -0.44 1.31 6.07
C ALA A 8 0.82 2.19 6.16
N GLY A 9 1.78 1.73 6.95
CA GLY A 9 3.21 2.00 6.81
C GLY A 9 3.76 3.36 7.20
N LEU A 10 4.63 3.33 8.21
CA LEU A 10 5.48 4.45 8.58
C LEU A 10 6.44 4.79 7.44
N VAL A 11 6.52 6.07 7.08
CA VAL A 11 7.33 6.54 5.96
C VAL A 11 8.59 7.22 6.50
N ALA A 12 9.73 6.54 6.44
CA ALA A 12 11.00 7.10 6.89
C ALA A 12 11.52 8.13 5.87
N ARG A 13 11.62 9.40 6.28
CA ARG A 13 12.37 10.43 5.54
C ARG A 13 13.68 10.70 6.27
N ARG A 14 14.81 10.24 5.74
CA ARG A 14 16.13 10.68 6.20
C ARG A 14 16.39 12.09 5.65
N ALA A 15 17.02 12.96 6.43
CA ALA A 15 17.35 14.31 5.97
C ALA A 15 18.23 14.24 4.70
N GLY A 16 17.71 14.74 3.57
CA GLY A 16 18.38 14.71 2.27
C GLY A 16 17.84 13.66 1.27
N GLU A 17 17.02 12.71 1.70
CA GLU A 17 16.43 11.71 0.79
C GLU A 17 15.20 12.26 0.05
N ARG A 18 15.16 12.03 -1.28
CA ARG A 18 14.09 12.49 -2.18
C ARG A 18 12.87 11.57 -2.24
N PHE A 19 12.97 10.41 -1.60
CA PHE A 19 11.98 9.34 -1.69
C PHE A 19 11.52 8.91 -0.30
N PHE A 20 10.36 8.29 -0.31
CA PHE A 20 9.61 7.80 0.82
C PHE A 20 9.57 6.28 0.73
N THR A 21 10.09 5.58 1.73
CA THR A 21 10.10 4.11 1.75
C THR A 21 8.83 3.59 2.40
N PHE A 22 8.16 2.65 1.75
CA PHE A 22 6.97 2.00 2.29
C PHE A 22 7.36 0.82 3.19
N ILE A 23 6.87 0.84 4.43
CA ILE A 23 7.09 -0.22 5.42
C ILE A 23 5.74 -0.88 5.72
N SER A 24 5.64 -2.19 5.58
CA SER A 24 4.41 -2.92 5.81
C SER A 24 4.23 -3.27 7.29
N ALA A 25 2.98 -3.21 7.76
CA ALA A 25 2.58 -3.76 9.05
C ALA A 25 1.69 -5.01 8.91
N ALA A 26 1.37 -5.43 7.69
CA ALA A 26 0.48 -6.55 7.41
C ALA A 26 0.86 -7.25 6.11
N SER A 27 0.83 -8.59 6.10
CA SER A 27 1.27 -9.42 4.97
C SER A 27 0.55 -9.13 3.65
N ALA A 28 -0.64 -8.53 3.70
CA ALA A 28 -1.36 -8.06 2.51
C ALA A 28 -0.57 -7.03 1.67
N PHE A 29 0.39 -6.34 2.28
CA PHE A 29 1.20 -5.30 1.64
C PHE A 29 2.68 -5.70 1.46
N ASP A 30 3.06 -6.96 1.66
CA ASP A 30 4.46 -7.41 1.53
C ASP A 30 5.07 -7.09 0.15
N ARG A 31 4.24 -7.01 -0.89
CA ARG A 31 4.72 -6.60 -2.23
C ARG A 31 5.19 -5.15 -2.33
N LEU A 32 4.80 -4.30 -1.39
CA LEU A 32 5.20 -2.90 -1.33
C LEU A 32 6.30 -2.66 -0.28
N GLU A 33 6.69 -3.68 0.50
CA GLU A 33 7.74 -3.57 1.51
C GLU A 33 9.06 -3.09 0.87
N GLY A 34 9.64 -2.02 1.42
CA GLY A 34 10.87 -1.42 0.94
C GLY A 34 10.75 -0.63 -0.37
N GLU A 35 9.56 -0.57 -0.97
CA GLU A 35 9.34 0.16 -2.23
C GLU A 35 9.45 1.68 -2.01
N ARG A 36 10.06 2.37 -2.97
CA ARG A 36 10.33 3.80 -2.88
C ARG A 36 9.35 4.63 -3.69
N PHE A 37 8.71 5.59 -3.03
CA PHE A 37 7.74 6.50 -3.63
C PHE A 37 8.24 7.94 -3.61
N ALA A 38 7.88 8.70 -4.65
CA ALA A 38 8.19 10.13 -4.69
C ALA A 38 7.37 10.96 -3.69
N THR A 39 6.18 10.47 -3.29
CA THR A 39 5.31 11.11 -2.30
C THR A 39 4.56 10.07 -1.45
N PRO A 40 4.13 10.41 -0.23
CA PRO A 40 3.31 9.51 0.60
C PRO A 40 2.00 9.11 -0.07
N GLY A 41 1.34 10.04 -0.78
CA GLY A 41 0.09 9.76 -1.49
C GLY A 41 0.25 8.79 -2.67
N ALA A 42 1.43 8.69 -3.27
CA ALA A 42 1.70 7.66 -4.27
C ALA A 42 1.75 6.26 -3.64
N ALA A 43 2.35 6.16 -2.44
CA ALA A 43 2.43 4.93 -1.69
C ALA A 43 1.04 4.45 -1.21
N GLU A 44 0.20 5.39 -0.71
CA GLU A 44 -1.18 5.07 -0.32
C GLU A 44 -2.00 4.55 -1.52
N ARG A 45 -1.90 5.19 -2.68
CA ARG A 45 -2.60 4.73 -3.89
C ARG A 45 -2.16 3.32 -4.30
N ALA A 46 -0.86 3.02 -4.24
CA ALA A 46 -0.35 1.68 -4.51
C ALA A 46 -0.92 0.64 -3.54
N ALA A 47 -0.96 0.96 -2.24
CA ALA A 47 -1.56 0.09 -1.22
C ALA A 47 -3.05 -0.17 -1.49
N ARG A 48 -3.83 0.88 -1.80
CA ARG A 48 -5.25 0.75 -2.16
C ARG A 48 -5.45 -0.13 -3.40
N LEU A 49 -4.62 0.03 -4.43
CA LEU A 49 -4.70 -0.77 -5.66
C LEU A 49 -4.33 -2.24 -5.42
N LEU A 50 -3.39 -2.51 -4.51
CA LEU A 50 -2.97 -3.87 -4.19
C LEU A 50 -4.08 -4.70 -3.53
N VAL A 51 -4.84 -4.07 -2.63
CA VAL A 51 -5.95 -4.73 -1.89
C VAL A 51 -7.31 -4.48 -2.52
N ALA A 52 -7.40 -3.62 -3.54
CA ALA A 52 -8.63 -3.41 -4.27
C ALA A 52 -9.13 -4.76 -4.80
N PRO A 53 -10.37 -5.15 -4.50
CA PRO A 53 -10.91 -6.39 -5.01
C PRO A 53 -10.83 -6.33 -6.52
N ARG A 54 -10.03 -7.24 -7.10
CA ARG A 54 -10.07 -7.51 -8.53
C ARG A 54 -11.52 -7.89 -8.81
N ARG A 55 -12.28 -6.99 -9.43
CA ARG A 55 -13.57 -7.34 -10.07
C ARG A 55 -13.24 -8.29 -11.22
N GLN A 56 -12.88 -9.53 -10.88
CA GLN A 56 -12.85 -10.63 -11.82
C GLN A 56 -14.30 -10.84 -12.21
N GLY A 57 -14.61 -10.48 -13.45
CA GLY A 57 -15.89 -10.72 -14.07
C GLY A 57 -16.21 -12.20 -14.05
N GLN A 58 -16.97 -12.62 -13.03
CA GLN A 58 -17.68 -13.89 -13.01
C GLN A 58 -19.11 -13.67 -13.51
N THR A 59 -19.24 -12.98 -14.65
CA THR A 59 -20.27 -13.38 -15.61
C THR A 59 -19.78 -14.67 -16.25
N ARG A 60 -19.91 -15.80 -15.54
CA ARG A 60 -20.06 -17.08 -16.25
C ARG A 60 -21.55 -17.18 -16.56
N LEU A 61 -21.86 -16.70 -17.76
CA LEU A 61 -23.10 -16.94 -18.46
C LEU A 61 -23.28 -18.47 -18.62
N ALA A 62 -24.49 -18.95 -18.29
CA ALA A 62 -25.19 -20.13 -18.80
C ALA A 62 -24.42 -21.45 -19.05
N ALA A 63 -24.87 -22.51 -18.36
CA ALA A 63 -25.12 -23.83 -18.95
C ALA A 63 -26.23 -24.52 -18.16
#